data_AF-A0A0V8JI10-F1
#
_entry.id   AF-A0A0V8JI10-F1
#
_cell.length_a   1.000
_cell.length_b   1.000
_cell.length_c   1.000
_cell.angle_alpha   90.00
_cell.angle_beta   90.00
_cell.angle_gamma   90.00
#
_symmetry.space_group_name_H-M   'P 1'
#
loop_
_entity.id
_entity.type
_entity.pdbx_description
1 polymer ?
#
loop_
_entity_poly.entity_id
_entity_poly.type
_entity_poly.pdbx_seq_one_letter_code
_entity_poly.pdbx_strand_id
1 'polypeptide(L)' 'MKPPLNLIIINFMPPENEISAIASNLSQDSTVRKEWEKKLSTLKKGQCVVYGPMLQPDGTLKQVQPVVINISSLNGRLN' A
#
# COMPACT_ATOMS: atom_id res chain seq x y z
N MET A 1 14.25 11.85 -21.30
CA MET A 1 12.89 11.78 -20.70
C MET A 1 13.03 11.08 -19.34
N LYS A 2 12.78 11.77 -18.22
CA LYS A 2 12.69 11.10 -16.92
C LYS A 2 11.45 10.20 -16.95
N PRO A 3 11.55 8.91 -16.57
CA PRO A 3 10.34 8.11 -16.40
C PRO A 3 9.43 8.84 -15.39
N PRO A 4 8.10 8.84 -15.58
CA PRO A 4 7.20 9.37 -14.57
C PRO A 4 7.52 8.63 -13.27
N LEU A 5 7.74 9.38 -12.20
CA LEU A 5 7.95 8.83 -10.88
C LEU A 5 6.66 8.06 -10.55
N ASN A 6 6.67 6.74 -10.75
CA ASN A 6 5.56 5.88 -10.38
C ASN A 6 5.57 5.83 -8.85
N LEU A 7 4.83 6.72 -8.20
CA LEU A 7 4.72 6.76 -6.75
C LEU A 7 3.97 5.50 -6.29
N ILE A 8 4.73 4.51 -5.89
CA ILE A 8 4.24 3.39 -5.11
C ILE A 8 4.39 3.80 -3.65
N ILE A 9 3.27 4.05 -2.99
CA ILE A 9 3.24 4.35 -1.57
C ILE A 9 3.24 3.01 -0.82
N ILE A 10 4.21 2.85 0.09
CA ILE A 10 4.34 1.66 0.92
C ILE A 10 4.26 2.07 2.38
N ASN A 11 3.15 1.73 3.05
CA ASN A 11 2.93 2.05 4.46
C ASN A 11 3.16 0.82 5.33
N PHE A 12 4.13 0.92 6.23
CA PHE A 12 4.50 -0.12 7.19
C PHE A 12 4.02 0.28 8.57
N MET A 13 3.11 -0.51 9.14
CA MET A 13 2.63 -0.40 10.52
C MET A 13 2.60 1.06 11.02
N PRO A 14 1.78 1.91 10.38
CA PRO A 14 1.82 3.35 10.62
C PRO A 14 1.41 3.67 12.06
N PRO A 15 1.93 4.76 12.64
CA PRO A 15 1.55 5.18 13.98
C PRO A 15 0.07 5.58 14.03
N GLU A 16 -0.58 5.39 15.17
CA GLU A 16 -2.03 5.50 15.32
C GLU A 16 -2.59 6.86 14.87
N ASN A 17 -1.85 7.95 15.15
CA ASN A 17 -2.20 9.30 14.75
C ASN A 17 -2.14 9.56 13.23
N GLU A 18 -1.44 8.72 12.47
CA GLU A 18 -1.33 8.85 11.01
C GLU A 18 -2.29 7.94 10.25
N ILE A 19 -2.91 6.95 10.92
CA ILE A 19 -3.79 5.95 10.28
C ILE A 19 -4.93 6.61 9.51
N SER A 20 -5.62 7.58 10.10
CA SER A 20 -6.76 8.23 9.45
C SER A 20 -6.34 9.11 8.27
N ALA A 21 -5.17 9.75 8.38
CA ALA A 21 -4.60 10.53 7.29
C ALA A 21 -4.22 9.63 6.10
N ILE A 22 -3.59 8.49 6.38
CA ILE A 22 -3.23 7.50 5.36
C ILE A 22 -4.50 6.90 4.73
N ALA A 23 -5.48 6.49 5.52
CA ALA A 23 -6.73 5.93 5.00
C ALA A 23 -7.50 6.92 4.10
N SER A 24 -7.47 8.22 4.44
CA SER A 24 -8.06 9.28 3.60
C SER A 24 -7.32 9.48 2.27
N ASN A 25 -6.03 9.15 2.19
CA ASN A 25 -5.29 9.13 0.93
C ASN A 25 -5.60 7.90 0.07
N LEU A 26 -6.02 6.79 0.69
CA LEU A 26 -6.37 5.54 0.00
C LEU A 26 -7.77 5.58 -0.63
N SER A 27 -8.73 6.26 0.02
CA SER A 27 -10.09 6.40 -0.51
C SER A 27 -10.81 7.64 0.04
N GLN A 28 -11.61 8.26 -0.82
CA GLN A 28 -12.54 9.34 -0.45
C GLN A 28 -13.89 8.80 0.06
N ASP A 29 -14.19 7.51 -0.17
CA ASP A 29 -15.39 6.88 0.35
C ASP A 29 -15.25 6.63 1.86
N SER A 30 -16.22 7.12 2.63
CA SER A 30 -16.18 7.08 4.09
C SER A 30 -16.24 5.66 4.68
N THR A 31 -16.90 4.73 4.00
CA THR A 31 -17.02 3.32 4.42
C THR A 31 -15.71 2.60 4.14
N VAL A 32 -15.19 2.74 2.92
CA VAL A 32 -13.92 2.13 2.50
C VAL A 32 -12.75 2.68 3.34
N ARG A 33 -12.79 3.97 3.69
CA ARG A 33 -11.80 4.59 4.59
C ARG A 33 -11.80 3.91 5.97
N LYS A 34 -12.95 3.70 6.60
CA LYS A 34 -13.03 3.02 7.90
C LYS A 34 -12.49 1.59 7.84
N GLU A 35 -12.72 0.89 6.73
CA GLU A 35 -12.12 -0.43 6.51
C GLU A 35 -10.59 -0.35 6.43
N TRP A 36 -10.05 0.65 5.74
CA TRP A 36 -8.61 0.87 5.66
C TRP A 36 -8.00 1.28 6.99
N GLU A 37 -8.67 2.12 7.78
CA GLU A 37 -8.22 2.46 9.14
C GLU A 37 -8.06 1.20 9.99
N LYS A 38 -9.06 0.30 9.95
CA LYS A 38 -9.01 -0.99 10.66
C LYS A 38 -7.90 -1.91 10.12
N LYS A 39 -7.67 -1.94 8.80
CA LYS A 39 -6.59 -2.74 8.20
C LYS A 39 -5.22 -2.20 8.58
N LEU A 40 -5.03 -0.89 8.54
CA LEU A 40 -3.77 -0.21 8.87
C LEU A 40 -3.41 -0.40 10.35
N SER A 41 -4.39 -0.34 11.26
CA SER A 41 -4.17 -0.56 12.69
C SER A 41 -3.88 -2.02 13.06
N THR A 42 -4.22 -2.97 12.19
CA THR A 42 -4.03 -4.41 12.41
C THR A 42 -2.86 -5.00 11.63
N LEU A 43 -2.10 -4.16 10.92
CA LEU A 43 -0.89 -4.59 10.21
C LEU A 43 0.13 -5.18 11.17
N LYS A 44 0.66 -6.36 10.83
CA LYS A 44 1.71 -7.03 11.60
C LYS A 44 3.08 -6.76 10.98
N LYS A 45 4.14 -7.02 11.76
CA LYS A 45 5.51 -7.05 11.24
C LYS A 45 5.60 -7.99 10.04
N GLY A 46 6.18 -7.49 8.94
CA GLY A 46 6.23 -8.21 7.68
C GLY A 46 5.02 -8.00 6.77
N GLN A 47 4.09 -7.12 7.14
CA GLN A 47 2.98 -6.70 6.28
C GLN A 47 3.09 -5.20 5.97
N CYS A 48 2.66 -4.80 4.78
CA CYS A 48 2.50 -3.40 4.43
C CYS A 48 1.32 -3.19 3.48
N VAL A 49 0.85 -1.96 3.39
CA VAL A 49 -0.13 -1.54 2.39
C VAL A 49 0.59 -0.88 1.23
N VAL A 50 0.28 -1.35 0.02
CA VAL A 50 0.79 -0.79 -1.23
C VAL A 50 -0.34 -0.12 -1.99
N TYR A 51 -0.08 1.10 -2.46
CA TYR A 51 -1.00 1.85 -3.28
C TYR A 51 -0.24 2.58 -4.39
N GLY A 52 -0.75 2.51 -5.61
CA GLY A 52 -0.18 3.18 -6.77
C GLY A 52 -0.51 2.47 -8.07
N PRO A 53 -0.11 3.06 -9.21
CA PRO A 53 -0.22 2.39 -10.50
C PRO A 53 0.72 1.19 -10.57
N MET A 54 0.18 0.04 -10.98
CA MET A 54 0.94 -1.21 -11.10
C MET A 54 1.03 -1.60 -12.57
N LEU A 55 2.22 -2.10 -12.95
CA LEU A 55 2.46 -2.59 -14.30
C LEU A 55 1.69 -3.90 -14.50
N GLN A 56 0.76 -3.88 -15.44
CA GLN A 56 -0.01 -5.04 -15.83
C GLN A 56 0.77 -5.91 -16.85
N PRO A 57 0.37 -7.18 -17.04
CA PRO A 57 1.01 -8.08 -18.01
C PRO A 57 0.97 -7.55 -19.45
N ASP A 58 0.01 -6.68 -19.75
CA ASP A 58 -0.15 -6.01 -21.05
C ASP A 58 0.83 -4.84 -21.27
N GLY A 59 1.71 -4.56 -20.29
CA GLY A 59 2.68 -3.47 -20.34
C GLY A 59 2.11 -2.10 -19.99
N THR A 60 0.82 -2.02 -19.62
CA THR A 60 0.18 -0.77 -19.20
C THR A 60 0.27 -0.56 -17.69
N LEU A 61 0.39 0.70 -17.27
CA LEU A 61 0.28 1.08 -15.86
C LEU A 61 -1.20 1.38 -15.56
N LYS A 62 -1.84 0.56 -14.73
CA LYS A 62 -3.21 0.83 -14.27
C LYS A 62 -3.22 1.11 -12.79
N GLN A 63 -4.05 2.07 -12.38
CA GLN A 63 -4.31 2.33 -10.98
C GLN A 63 -5.02 1.10 -10.40
N VAL A 64 -4.38 0.47 -9.42
CA VAL A 64 -4.95 -0.68 -8.70
C VAL A 64 -5.46 -0.20 -7.35
N GLN A 65 -6.48 -0.90 -6.86
CA GLN A 65 -6.95 -0.72 -5.49
C GLN A 65 -5.81 -0.99 -4.52
N PRO A 66 -5.75 -0.28 -3.38
CA PRO A 66 -4.72 -0.55 -2.38
C PRO A 66 -4.81 -2.00 -1.91
N VAL A 67 -3.65 -2.60 -1.63
CA VAL A 67 -3.57 -4.01 -1.21
C VAL A 67 -2.64 -4.18 -0.02
N VAL A 68 -2.98 -5.10 0.87
CA VAL A 68 -2.09 -5.56 1.94
C VAL A 68 -1.21 -6.66 1.37
N ILE A 69 0.11 -6.51 1.46
CA ILE A 69 1.07 -7.53 1.02
C ILE A 69 1.89 -8.05 2.20
N ASN A 70 2.27 -9.32 2.12
CA ASN A 70 3.24 -9.93 3.02
C ASN A 70 4.62 -9.84 2.38
N ILE A 71 5.60 -9.33 3.13
CA ILE A 71 6.97 -9.16 2.69
C ILE A 71 7.79 -10.35 3.19
N SER A 72 8.40 -11.05 2.26
CA SER A 72 9.40 -12.07 2.54
C SER A 72 10.64 -11.45 3.20
N SER A 73 11.24 -12.14 4.17
CA SER A 73 12.50 -11.71 4.77
C SER A 73 13.60 -11.55 3.71
N LEU A 74 14.60 -10.70 3.99
CA LEU A 74 15.75 -10.55 3.09
C LEU A 74 16.49 -11.90 2.95
N ASN A 75 16.70 -12.61 4.05
CA ASN A 75 17.40 -13.89 4.07
C ASN A 75 16.74 -14.97 3.20
N GLY A 76 15.40 -14.97 3.09
CA GLY A 76 14.68 -15.91 2.23
C GLY A 76 14.81 -15.63 0.73
N ARG A 77 15.39 -14.49 0.34
CA ARG A 77 15.58 -14.06 -1.05
C ARG A 77 17.04 -14.12 -1.52
N LEU A 78 17.97 -14.32 -0.58
CA LEU A 78 19.41 -14.38 -0.85
C LEU A 78 19.93 -15.82 -1.04
N ASN A 79 19.04 -16.82 -0.99
CA ASN A 79 19.36 -18.23 -1.22
C ASN A 79 18.89 -18.67 -2.60
#